data_AF-A0A519TAG0-F1
#
_entry.id   AF-A0A519TAG0-F1
#
_cell.length_a   1.000
_cell.length_b   1.000
_cell.length_c   1.000
_cell.angle_alpha   90.00
_cell.angle_beta   90.00
_cell.angle_gamma   90.00
#
_symmetry.space_group_name_H-M   'P 1'
#
loop_
_entity.id
_entity.type
_entity.pdbx_description
1 polymer ?
#
loop_
_entity_poly.entity_id
_entity_poly.type
_entity_poly.pdbx_seq_one_letter_code
_entity_poly.pdbx_strand_id
1 'polypeptide(L)' 'MAYSDNLKRSLHIAQAVAHEYRQAQYAAPHLLTALLHNEIGLASWLVAVLDKDIHYLREWAEVRLEDEPKAARPPEMPAP' A
#
# COMPACT_ATOMS: atom_id res chain seq x y z
N MET A 1 -20.67 8.91 -7.51
CA MET A 1 -20.62 7.76 -6.58
C MET A 1 -19.67 8.11 -5.45
N ALA A 2 -20.08 7.94 -4.19
CA ALA A 2 -19.19 8.16 -3.04
C ALA A 2 -18.42 6.87 -2.74
N TYR A 3 -17.09 6.96 -2.64
CA TYR A 3 -16.25 5.84 -2.20
C TYR A 3 -16.35 5.64 -0.69
N SER A 4 -16.14 4.39 -0.23
CA SER A 4 -16.10 4.07 1.20
C SER A 4 -14.89 4.71 1.87
N ASP A 5 -14.99 4.96 3.17
CA ASP A 5 -13.89 5.57 3.93
C ASP A 5 -12.68 4.64 4.05
N ASN A 6 -12.90 3.31 4.10
CA ASN A 6 -11.82 2.33 4.03
C ASN A 6 -11.07 2.41 2.70
N LEU A 7 -11.76 2.59 1.58
CA LEU A 7 -11.11 2.74 0.29
C LEU A 7 -10.28 4.04 0.25
N LYS A 8 -10.84 5.16 0.71
CA LYS A 8 -10.11 6.44 0.79
C LYS A 8 -8.87 6.33 1.66
N ARG A 9 -8.97 5.68 2.83
CA ARG A 9 -7.83 5.46 3.74
C ARG A 9 -6.77 4.55 3.12
N SER A 10 -7.18 3.47 2.45
CA SER A 10 -6.24 2.57 1.76
C SER A 10 -5.48 3.31 0.66
N LEU A 11 -6.16 4.17 -0.11
CA LEU A 11 -5.52 4.99 -1.14
C LEU A 11 -4.55 6.02 -0.53
N HIS A 12 -4.92 6.63 0.59
CA HIS A 12 -4.05 7.56 1.30
C HIS A 12 -2.76 6.89 1.78
N ILE A 13 -2.86 5.70 2.40
CA ILE A 13 -1.67 4.93 2.82
C ILE A 13 -0.84 4.54 1.60
N ALA A 14 -1.46 4.08 0.50
CA ALA A 14 -0.73 3.71 -0.71
C ALA A 14 0.07 4.89 -1.31
N GLN A 15 -0.51 6.10 -1.28
CA GLN A 15 0.17 7.32 -1.71
C GLN A 15 1.34 7.68 -0.79
N ALA A 16 1.17 7.54 0.53
CA ALA A 16 2.25 7.76 1.49
C ALA A 16 3.42 6.78 1.26
N VAL A 17 3.13 5.49 1.06
CA VAL A 17 4.13 4.47 0.73
C VAL A 17 4.86 4.85 -0.57
N ALA A 18 4.15 5.27 -1.62
CA ALA A 18 4.80 5.66 -2.89
C ALA A 18 5.76 6.85 -2.70
N HIS A 19 5.37 7.81 -1.86
CA HIS A 19 6.21 8.95 -1.50
C HIS A 19 7.47 8.50 -0.74
N GLU A 20 7.34 7.62 0.26
CA GLU A 20 8.45 7.04 1.03
C GLU A 20 9.45 6.29 0.12
N TYR A 21 8.94 5.54 -0.86
CA TYR A 21 9.77 4.82 -1.83
C TYR A 21 10.30 5.73 -2.95
N ARG A 22 9.98 7.03 -2.94
CA ARG A 22 10.32 8.00 -4.00
C ARG A 22 9.85 7.54 -5.37
N GLN A 23 8.62 7.06 -5.46
CA GLN A 23 7.96 6.64 -6.70
C GLN A 23 6.90 7.67 -7.08
N ALA A 24 6.81 7.99 -8.38
CA ALA A 24 6.01 9.13 -8.86
C ALA A 24 4.50 8.87 -8.76
N GLN A 25 4.10 7.60 -8.78
CA GLN A 25 2.71 7.16 -8.72
C GLN A 25 2.63 5.95 -7.80
N TYR A 26 1.54 5.85 -7.04
CA TYR A 26 1.23 4.57 -6.41
C TYR A 26 0.80 3.57 -7.48
N ALA A 27 1.12 2.31 -7.22
CA ALA A 27 0.88 1.16 -8.07
C ALA A 27 0.33 -0.01 -7.23
N ALA A 28 0.11 -1.17 -7.86
CA ALA A 28 -0.42 -2.34 -7.17
C ALA A 28 0.35 -2.75 -5.89
N PRO A 29 1.70 -2.71 -5.83
CA PRO A 29 2.45 -3.07 -4.63
C PRO A 29 2.17 -2.14 -3.43
N HIS A 30 2.00 -0.85 -3.71
CA HIS A 30 1.65 0.18 -2.73
C HIS A 30 0.26 -0.07 -2.14
N LEU A 31 -0.71 -0.34 -3.03
CA LEU A 31 -2.07 -0.62 -2.59
C LEU A 31 -2.13 -1.92 -1.80
N LEU A 32 -1.40 -2.95 -2.19
CA LEU A 32 -1.31 -4.19 -1.41
C LEU A 32 -0.74 -3.92 -0.02
N THR A 33 0.35 -3.16 0.07
CA THR A 33 0.96 -2.75 1.35
C THR A 33 -0.04 -2.01 2.23
N ALA A 34 -0.79 -1.06 1.65
CA ALA A 34 -1.84 -0.33 2.33
C ALA A 34 -2.98 -1.24 2.83
N LEU A 35 -3.45 -2.17 1.99
CA LEU A 35 -4.50 -3.11 2.37
C LEU A 35 -4.04 -4.06 3.50
N LEU A 36 -2.78 -4.46 3.49
CA LEU A 36 -2.18 -5.26 4.55
C LEU A 36 -1.88 -4.43 5.82
N HIS A 37 -2.06 -3.10 5.80
CA HIS A 37 -1.91 -2.27 6.99
C HIS A 37 -2.95 -2.65 8.06
N ASN A 38 -2.52 -2.68 9.33
CA ASN A 38 -3.37 -3.13 10.44
C ASN A 38 -4.65 -2.30 10.58
N GLU A 39 -4.61 -1.02 10.18
CA GLU A 39 -5.76 -0.11 10.23
C GLU A 39 -6.84 -0.39 9.17
N ILE A 40 -6.55 -1.16 8.13
CA ILE A 40 -7.53 -1.50 7.07
C ILE A 40 -8.28 -2.80 7.40
N GLY A 41 -7.60 -3.75 8.04
CA GLY A 41 -8.20 -4.99 8.55
C GLY A 41 -8.19 -6.19 7.59
N LEU A 42 -7.71 -6.05 6.36
CA LEU A 42 -7.60 -7.19 5.42
C LEU A 42 -6.61 -8.25 5.94
N ALA A 43 -5.48 -7.82 6.51
CA ALA A 43 -4.47 -8.74 7.04
C ALA A 43 -5.06 -9.70 8.09
N SER A 44 -5.83 -9.18 9.05
CA SER A 44 -6.47 -9.98 10.08
C SER A 44 -7.47 -10.98 9.49
N TRP A 45 -8.23 -10.58 8.47
CA TRP A 45 -9.18 -11.47 7.79
C TRP A 45 -8.48 -12.59 7.03
N LEU A 46 -7.39 -12.28 6.32
CA LEU A 46 -6.60 -13.27 5.59
C LEU A 46 -6.00 -14.34 6.51
N VAL A 47 -5.50 -13.96 7.69
CA VAL A 47 -5.04 -14.91 8.71
C VAL A 47 -6.21 -15.73 9.23
N ALA A 48 -7.26 -15.07 9.71
CA ALA A 48 -8.32 -15.74 10.46
C ALA A 48 -9.23 -16.63 9.60
N VAL A 49 -9.44 -16.26 8.33
CA VAL A 49 -10.43 -16.91 7.45
C VAL A 49 -9.78 -17.77 6.38
N LEU A 50 -8.62 -17.38 5.86
CA LEU A 50 -7.97 -18.06 4.75
C LEU A 50 -6.66 -18.76 5.12
N ASP A 51 -6.25 -18.70 6.39
CA ASP A 51 -5.01 -19.29 6.91
C ASP A 51 -3.79 -18.90 6.06
N LYS A 52 -3.67 -17.60 5.76
CA LYS A 52 -2.56 -17.06 4.96
C LYS A 52 -1.46 -16.48 5.83
N ASP A 53 -0.23 -16.76 5.43
CA ASP A 53 0.97 -16.13 5.99
C ASP A 53 1.06 -14.67 5.54
N ILE A 54 0.73 -13.76 6.46
CA ILE A 54 0.81 -12.32 6.22
C ILE A 54 2.25 -11.83 6.17
N HIS A 55 3.19 -12.47 6.87
CA HIS A 55 4.59 -12.06 6.81
C HIS A 55 5.13 -12.28 5.41
N TYR A 56 4.87 -13.45 4.82
CA TYR A 56 5.21 -13.73 3.43
C TYR A 56 4.58 -12.71 2.46
N LEU A 57 3.29 -12.38 2.62
CA LEU A 57 2.63 -11.41 1.73
C LEU A 57 3.20 -9.99 1.86
N ARG A 58 3.64 -9.59 3.06
CA ARG A 58 4.31 -8.31 3.28
C ARG A 58 5.68 -8.27 2.61
N GLU A 59 6.50 -9.30 2.80
CA GLU A 59 7.79 -9.43 2.12
C GLU A 59 7.62 -9.46 0.60
N TRP A 60 6.60 -10.15 0.10
CA TRP A 60 6.30 -10.18 -1.33
C TRP A 60 5.90 -8.81 -1.88
N ALA A 61 5.15 -8.02 -1.11
CA ALA A 61 4.80 -6.65 -1.48
C ALA A 61 6.05 -5.75 -1.47
N GLU A 62 6.93 -5.92 -0.49
CA GLU A 62 8.20 -5.21 -0.34
C GLU A 62 9.11 -5.39 -1.56
N VAL A 63 9.36 -6.64 -1.97
CA VAL A 63 10.18 -6.95 -3.15
C VAL A 63 9.66 -6.21 -4.39
N ARG A 64 8.33 -6.11 -4.55
CA ARG A 64 7.73 -5.40 -5.68
C ARG A 64 7.80 -3.89 -5.56
N LEU A 65 7.72 -3.35 -4.35
CA LEU A 65 7.96 -1.93 -4.11
C LEU A 65 9.39 -1.55 -4.50
N GLU A 66 10.36 -2.43 -4.26
CA GLU A 66 11.75 -2.20 -4.69
C GLU A 66 11.91 -2.20 -6.21
N ASP A 67 11.14 -3.04 -6.92
CA ASP A 67 11.14 -3.14 -8.38
C ASP A 67 10.48 -1.94 -9.09
N GLU A 68 9.63 -1.18 -8.39
CA GLU A 68 8.93 -0.02 -8.97
C GLU A 68 9.92 1.14 -9.26
N PRO A 69 9.82 1.79 -10.44
CA PRO A 69 10.80 2.77 -10.90
C PRO A 69 10.80 4.02 -10.02
N LYS A 70 11.99 4.44 -9.58
CA LYS A 70 12.16 5.68 -8.82
C LYS A 70 11.79 6.90 -9.68
N ALA A 71 11.18 7.88 -9.04
CA ALA A 71 10.84 9.15 -9.66
C ALA A 71 12.13 9.90 -10.05
N ALA A 72 12.11 10.49 -11.25
CA ALA A 72 13.23 11.31 -11.74
C ALA A 72 13.45 12.60 -10.92
N ARG A 73 12.44 13.01 -10.15
CA ARG A 73 12.47 14.12 -9.20
C ARG A 73 11.78 13.67 -7.91
N PRO A 74 12.13 14.23 -6.74
CA PRO A 74 11.40 13.95 -5.51
C PRO A 74 9.90 14.21 -5.73
N PRO A 75 9.00 13.28 -5.34
CA PRO A 75 7.58 13.50 -5.45
C PRO A 75 7.18 14.74 -4.63
N GLU A 76 6.35 15.60 -5.20
CA GLU A 76 5.77 16.74 -4.49
C GLU A 76 4.86 16.17 -3.38
N MET A 77 5.05 16.61 -2.13
CA MET A 77 4.21 16.16 -1.03
C MET A 77 2.73 16.44 -1.37
N PRO A 78 1.81 15.47 -1.20
CA PRO A 78 0.39 15.77 -1.34
C PRO A 78 0.04 16.88 -0.34
N ALA A 79 -0.62 17.93 -0.81
CA ALA A 79 -1.15 18.97 0.08
C ALA A 79 -2.15 18.33 1.07
N PRO A 80 -2.18 18.79 2.34
CA PRO A 80 -3.05 18.25 3.38
C PRO A 80 -4.54 18.42 3.06
#